data_AF-A0A920JCA2-F1
#
_entry.id   AF-A0A920JCA2-F1
#
_cell.length_a   1.000
_cell.length_b   1.000
_cell.length_c   1.000
_cell.angle_alpha   90.00
_cell.angle_beta   90.00
_cell.angle_gamma   90.00
#
_symmetry.space_group_name_H-M   'P 1'
#
loop_
_entity.id
_entity.type
_entity.pdbx_description
1 polymer ?
#
loop_
_entity_poly.entity_id
_entity_poly.type
_entity_poly.pdbx_seq_one_letter_code
_entity_poly.pdbx_strand_id
1 'polypeptide(L)'
;MSEEPNFNLIPLLEERIPLVGDGGAETLLRNFGLEENCPPILANLEQPDLVKRMHHAFIRRGSRLIRTNSSFSQADEVLVNRLEACINSASALAREVSNKRAVIAGRITCAPADWGRDARFQFYGEQAVYLSDTWVDLIWLEQFSEYEELKLALRGGEAGQCDSNGGASLTQKR
;
A
#
# COMPACT_ATOMS: atom_id res chain seq x y z
N MET A 1 -19.37 -16.18 -11.48
CA MET A 1 -19.85 -14.79 -11.47
C MET A 1 -18.69 -13.98 -10.95
N SER A 2 -18.08 -13.11 -11.76
CA SER A 2 -17.01 -12.24 -11.28
C SER A 2 -17.58 -11.34 -10.20
N GLU A 3 -17.13 -11.48 -8.96
CA GLU A 3 -17.50 -10.56 -7.89
C GLU A 3 -17.03 -9.17 -8.30
N GLU A 4 -17.95 -8.21 -8.30
CA GLU A 4 -17.59 -6.81 -8.53
C GLU A 4 -16.59 -6.37 -7.46
N PRO A 5 -15.60 -5.53 -7.81
CA PRO A 5 -14.67 -5.01 -6.83
C PRO A 5 -15.43 -4.27 -5.73
N ASN A 6 -15.05 -4.54 -4.48
CA ASN A 6 -15.73 -4.03 -3.27
C ASN A 6 -15.71 -2.48 -3.16
N PHE A 7 -14.88 -1.82 -3.96
CA PHE A 7 -14.78 -0.37 -4.08
C PHE A 7 -14.60 0.05 -5.54
N ASN A 8 -15.25 1.14 -5.94
CA ASN A 8 -15.09 1.75 -7.26
C ASN A 8 -14.80 3.25 -7.09
N LEU A 9 -13.64 3.69 -7.59
CA LEU A 9 -13.23 5.09 -7.52
C LEU A 9 -14.00 5.99 -8.50
N ILE A 10 -14.49 5.43 -9.62
CA ILE A 10 -15.10 6.21 -10.71
C ILE A 10 -16.32 7.02 -10.23
N PRO A 11 -17.31 6.46 -9.51
CA PRO A 11 -18.44 7.24 -9.00
C PRO A 11 -18.02 8.42 -8.11
N LEU A 12 -16.99 8.26 -7.28
CA LEU A 12 -16.47 9.35 -6.44
C LEU A 12 -15.89 10.48 -7.28
N LEU A 13 -15.25 10.17 -8.42
CA LEU A 13 -14.68 11.16 -9.32
C LEU A 13 -15.75 11.85 -10.18
N GLU A 14 -16.83 11.14 -10.51
CA GLU A 14 -17.97 11.68 -11.27
C GLU A 14 -18.74 12.77 -10.50
N GLU A 15 -18.67 12.77 -9.16
CA GLU A 15 -19.20 13.87 -8.33
C GLU A 15 -18.47 15.21 -8.58
N ARG A 16 -17.30 15.19 -9.24
CA ARG A 16 -16.45 16.36 -9.53
C ARG A 16 -16.04 17.17 -8.29
N ILE A 17 -16.10 16.55 -7.11
CA ILE A 17 -15.55 17.08 -5.87
C ILE A 17 -14.10 16.61 -5.77
N PRO A 18 -13.11 17.50 -5.60
CA PRO A 18 -11.72 17.09 -5.46
C PRO A 18 -11.52 16.06 -4.34
N LEU A 19 -10.92 14.92 -4.69
CA LEU A 19 -10.48 13.92 -3.72
C LEU A 19 -9.07 14.27 -3.24
N VAL A 20 -8.98 14.94 -2.10
CA VAL A 20 -7.70 15.42 -1.56
C VAL A 20 -6.91 14.25 -0.96
N GLY A 21 -5.71 14.01 -1.47
CA GLY A 21 -4.78 13.02 -0.93
C GLY A 21 -4.10 13.46 0.38
N ASP A 22 -3.34 12.56 0.98
CA ASP A 22 -2.42 12.89 2.06
C ASP A 22 -1.09 13.48 1.52
N GLY A 23 -0.18 13.80 2.44
CA GLY A 23 1.12 14.42 2.13
C GLY A 23 2.30 13.51 2.43
N GLY A 24 3.46 14.10 2.76
CA GLY A 24 4.66 13.36 3.12
C GLY A 24 4.53 12.61 4.45
N ALA A 25 4.08 11.34 4.39
CA ALA A 25 3.88 10.47 5.54
C ALA A 25 5.17 10.29 6.37
N GLU A 26 6.28 9.98 5.70
CA GLU A 26 7.57 9.73 6.36
C GLU A 26 8.10 10.99 7.07
N THR A 27 8.06 12.14 6.40
CA THR A 27 8.41 13.43 7.02
C THR A 27 7.57 13.71 8.26
N LEU A 28 6.27 13.40 8.21
CA LEU A 28 5.38 13.63 9.34
C LEU A 28 5.66 12.65 10.50
N LEU A 29 5.98 11.39 10.22
CA LEU A 29 6.41 10.42 11.23
C LEU A 29 7.71 10.85 11.92
N ARG A 30 8.73 11.27 11.15
CA ARG A 30 9.98 11.81 11.69
C ARG A 30 9.72 13.03 12.59
N ASN A 31 8.87 13.97 12.14
CA ASN A 31 8.47 15.13 12.95
C ASN A 31 7.71 14.75 14.23
N PHE A 32 7.05 13.59 14.27
CA PHE A 32 6.38 13.09 15.47
C PHE A 32 7.28 12.26 16.38
N GLY A 33 8.54 12.04 16.00
CA GLY A 33 9.56 11.41 16.83
C GLY A 33 10.03 10.04 16.35
N LEU A 34 9.66 9.60 15.14
CA LEU A 34 10.23 8.37 14.59
C LEU A 34 11.73 8.55 14.35
N GLU A 35 12.56 7.69 14.95
CA GLU A 35 14.02 7.75 14.84
C GLU A 35 14.50 7.62 13.40
N GLU A 36 15.51 8.39 12.98
CA GLU A 36 16.00 8.45 11.60
C GLU A 36 16.38 7.07 11.01
N ASN A 37 16.94 6.20 11.85
CA ASN A 37 17.40 4.87 11.44
C ASN A 37 16.31 3.80 11.52
N CYS A 38 15.11 4.13 11.99
CA CYS A 38 13.98 3.19 12.02
C CYS A 38 13.24 3.21 10.67
N PRO A 39 13.11 2.06 9.98
CA PRO A 39 12.26 1.94 8.81
C PRO A 39 10.81 2.32 9.13
N PRO A 40 10.19 3.28 8.41
CA PRO A 40 8.83 3.75 8.71
C PRO A 40 7.77 2.66 8.76
N ILE A 41 7.88 1.63 7.92
CA ILE A 41 6.96 0.49 7.89
C ILE A 41 6.97 -0.36 9.18
N LEU A 42 8.09 -0.42 9.93
CA LEU A 42 8.14 -1.13 11.22
C LEU A 42 7.33 -0.41 12.30
N ALA A 43 7.14 0.90 12.18
CA ALA A 43 6.32 1.67 13.11
C ALA A 43 4.86 1.17 13.16
N ASN A 44 4.37 0.47 12.14
CA ASN A 44 3.04 -0.15 12.16
C ASN A 44 2.91 -1.21 13.25
N LEU A 45 4.01 -1.89 13.61
CA LEU A 45 4.02 -2.91 14.65
C LEU A 45 4.54 -2.36 15.98
N GLU A 46 5.58 -1.52 15.94
CA GLU A 46 6.34 -1.14 17.12
C GLU A 46 5.86 0.18 17.73
N GLN A 47 5.30 1.08 16.91
CA GLN A 47 4.83 2.40 17.34
C GLN A 47 3.48 2.76 16.69
N PRO A 48 2.44 1.90 16.80
CA PRO A 48 1.18 2.06 16.07
C PRO A 48 0.46 3.38 16.38
N ASP A 49 0.58 3.90 17.60
CA ASP A 49 -0.01 5.19 17.98
C ASP A 49 0.59 6.37 17.19
N LEU A 50 1.87 6.26 16.81
CA LEU A 50 2.54 7.26 15.97
C LEU A 50 1.94 7.28 14.57
N VAL A 51 1.71 6.10 13.99
CA VAL A 51 1.08 5.90 12.68
C VAL A 51 -0.38 6.39 12.71
N LYS A 52 -1.12 6.07 13.77
CA LYS A 52 -2.49 6.57 13.95
C LYS A 52 -2.53 8.09 14.02
N ARG A 53 -1.62 8.70 14.80
CA ARG A 53 -1.48 10.15 14.92
C ARG A 53 -1.17 10.80 13.56
N MET A 54 -0.32 10.18 12.75
CA MET A 54 -0.03 10.61 11.37
C MET A 54 -1.29 10.60 10.50
N HIS A 55 -2.02 9.49 10.40
CA HIS A 55 -3.27 9.44 9.62
C HIS A 55 -4.31 10.46 10.14
N HIS A 56 -4.46 10.58 11.46
CA HIS A 56 -5.37 11.57 12.05
C HIS A 56 -5.01 13.01 11.68
N ALA A 57 -3.72 13.32 11.54
CA ALA A 57 -3.28 14.64 11.14
C ALA A 57 -3.68 14.97 9.68
N PHE A 58 -3.56 14.02 8.76
CA PHE A 58 -4.00 14.20 7.37
C PHE A 58 -5.52 14.33 7.27
N ILE A 59 -6.27 13.43 7.89
CA ILE A 59 -7.75 13.46 7.84
C ILE A 59 -8.30 14.75 8.47
N ARG A 60 -7.75 15.21 9.60
CA ARG A 60 -8.18 16.48 10.20
C ARG A 60 -7.89 17.70 9.32
N ARG A 61 -6.93 17.61 8.41
CA ARG A 61 -6.60 18.65 7.43
C ARG A 61 -7.39 18.52 6.12
N GLY A 62 -8.32 17.56 6.04
CA GLY A 62 -9.23 17.40 4.91
C GLY A 62 -8.81 16.34 3.89
N SER A 63 -7.75 15.57 4.14
CA SER A 63 -7.44 14.42 3.28
C SER A 63 -8.58 13.40 3.31
N ARG A 64 -9.07 13.06 2.13
CA ARG A 64 -10.14 12.08 1.86
C ARG A 64 -9.64 10.84 1.13
N LEU A 65 -8.38 10.83 0.72
CA LEU A 65 -7.63 9.64 0.32
C LEU A 65 -6.36 9.62 1.16
N ILE A 66 -6.10 8.49 1.83
CA ILE A 66 -4.88 8.28 2.62
C ILE A 66 -4.18 7.02 2.14
N ARG A 67 -2.86 7.04 2.13
CA ARG A 67 -2.02 5.90 1.77
C ARG A 67 -1.60 5.14 3.01
N THR A 68 -1.63 3.82 2.98
CA THR A 68 -1.10 2.99 4.07
C THR A 68 0.39 3.26 4.29
N ASN A 69 0.83 3.14 5.53
CA ASN A 69 2.25 3.26 5.88
C ASN A 69 3.04 1.99 5.50
N SER A 70 3.00 1.61 4.22
CA SER A 70 3.57 0.35 3.71
C SER A 70 4.68 0.58 2.66
N SER A 71 5.36 1.72 2.70
CA SER A 71 6.54 1.90 1.83
C SER A 71 7.70 1.07 2.34
N PHE A 72 8.35 0.39 1.41
CA PHE A 72 9.57 -0.35 1.62
C PHE A 72 10.74 0.43 1.02
N SER A 73 11.22 1.43 1.76
CA SER A 73 12.32 2.32 1.31
C SER A 73 13.70 1.90 1.84
N GLN A 74 13.75 0.99 2.81
CA GLN A 74 14.97 0.46 3.41
C GLN A 74 14.87 -1.05 3.51
N ALA A 75 15.72 -1.76 2.76
CA ALA A 75 15.79 -3.20 2.81
C ALA A 75 16.54 -3.64 4.07
N ASP A 76 15.86 -4.40 4.93
CA ASP A 76 16.46 -5.13 6.03
C ASP A 76 15.90 -6.56 5.98
N GLU A 77 16.75 -7.56 6.16
CA GLU A 77 16.37 -8.97 6.19
C GLU A 77 15.30 -9.25 7.28
N VAL A 78 15.36 -8.54 8.41
CA VAL A 78 14.34 -8.61 9.46
C VAL A 78 12.99 -8.08 8.97
N LEU A 79 13.01 -7.04 8.14
CA LEU A 79 11.80 -6.44 7.60
C LEU A 79 11.14 -7.34 6.55
N VAL A 80 11.92 -8.03 5.71
CA VAL A 80 11.39 -8.99 4.73
C VAL A 80 10.57 -10.08 5.44
N ASN A 81 11.08 -10.64 6.54
CA ASN A 81 10.39 -11.68 7.31
C ASN A 81 9.13 -11.18 8.05
N ARG A 82 8.96 -9.85 8.20
CA ARG A 82 7.83 -9.23 8.90
C ARG A 82 6.91 -8.46 7.96
N LEU A 83 7.11 -8.57 6.64
CA LEU A 83 6.46 -7.73 5.64
C LEU A 83 4.93 -7.85 5.69
N GLU A 84 4.41 -9.08 5.68
CA GLU A 84 2.97 -9.37 5.78
C GLU A 84 2.37 -8.73 7.03
N ALA A 85 2.96 -8.96 8.21
CA ALA A 85 2.48 -8.40 9.47
C ALA A 85 2.50 -6.86 9.45
N CYS A 86 3.54 -6.25 8.88
CA CYS A 86 3.63 -4.80 8.76
C CYS A 86 2.54 -4.23 7.83
N ILE A 87 2.28 -4.88 6.69
CA ILE A 87 1.26 -4.46 5.73
C ILE A 87 -0.14 -4.62 6.33
N ASN A 88 -0.41 -5.76 6.95
CA ASN A 88 -1.68 -6.03 7.61
C ASN A 88 -1.99 -4.99 8.70
N SER A 89 -0.98 -4.66 9.53
CA SER A 89 -1.11 -3.59 10.52
C SER A 89 -1.28 -2.21 9.87
N ALA A 90 -0.54 -1.88 8.81
CA ALA A 90 -0.68 -0.61 8.10
C ALA A 90 -2.12 -0.37 7.63
N SER A 91 -2.73 -1.39 7.00
CA SER A 91 -4.12 -1.35 6.54
C SER A 91 -5.12 -1.23 7.70
N ALA A 92 -4.92 -1.99 8.78
CA ALA A 92 -5.79 -1.94 9.96
C ALA A 92 -5.77 -0.57 10.64
N LEU A 93 -4.59 0.02 10.84
CA LEU A 93 -4.41 1.34 11.47
C LEU A 93 -5.03 2.45 10.62
N ALA A 94 -4.83 2.43 9.30
CA ALA A 94 -5.45 3.38 8.38
C ALA A 94 -6.98 3.27 8.44
N ARG A 95 -7.53 2.05 8.50
CA ARG A 95 -8.98 1.81 8.55
C ARG A 95 -9.60 2.25 9.87
N GLU A 96 -8.94 1.96 10.98
CA GLU A 96 -9.36 2.41 12.31
C GLU A 96 -9.49 3.94 12.35
N VAL A 97 -8.44 4.64 11.90
CA VAL A 97 -8.38 6.10 11.95
C VAL A 97 -9.30 6.77 10.94
N SER A 98 -9.49 6.17 9.76
CA SER A 98 -10.36 6.72 8.73
C SER A 98 -11.81 6.81 9.20
N ASN A 99 -12.26 5.81 9.96
CA ASN A 99 -13.65 5.67 10.40
C ASN A 99 -14.64 5.92 9.23
N LYS A 100 -14.34 5.32 8.06
CA LYS A 100 -15.12 5.44 6.80
C LYS A 100 -15.19 6.86 6.21
N ARG A 101 -14.32 7.78 6.60
CA ARG A 101 -14.28 9.17 6.07
C ARG A 101 -13.26 9.38 4.96
N ALA A 102 -12.41 8.39 4.69
CA ALA A 102 -11.39 8.46 3.65
C ALA A 102 -11.27 7.12 2.93
N VAL A 103 -10.94 7.21 1.63
CA VAL A 103 -10.47 6.10 0.81
C VAL A 103 -9.09 5.69 1.29
N ILE A 104 -8.86 4.39 1.46
CA ILE A 104 -7.60 3.81 1.90
C ILE A 104 -6.89 3.19 0.72
N ALA A 105 -5.75 3.76 0.37
CA ALA A 105 -4.89 3.32 -0.71
C ALA A 105 -3.75 2.46 -0.15
N GLY A 106 -3.74 1.17 -0.49
CA GLY A 106 -2.65 0.24 -0.21
C GLY A 106 -1.40 0.61 -1.00
N ARG A 107 -0.42 1.22 -0.34
CA ARG A 107 0.79 1.75 -0.98
C ARG A 107 1.81 0.65 -1.26
N ILE A 108 2.27 0.56 -2.51
CA ILE A 108 3.44 -0.23 -2.92
C ILE A 108 4.46 0.72 -3.54
N THR A 109 5.70 0.66 -3.05
CA THR A 109 6.82 1.45 -3.57
C THR A 109 7.81 0.57 -4.31
N CYS A 110 8.69 1.19 -5.10
CA CYS A 110 9.76 0.49 -5.81
C CYS A 110 10.59 -0.39 -4.87
N ALA A 111 10.86 -1.63 -5.28
CA ALA A 111 11.75 -2.54 -4.60
C ALA A 111 13.21 -2.05 -4.67
N PRO A 112 14.10 -2.56 -3.80
CA PRO A 112 15.52 -2.22 -3.84
C PRO A 112 16.15 -2.52 -5.21
N ALA A 113 16.91 -1.56 -5.74
CA ALA A 113 17.44 -1.62 -7.11
C ALA A 113 18.49 -2.71 -7.33
N ASP A 114 19.15 -3.15 -6.25
CA ASP A 114 20.16 -4.22 -6.24
C ASP A 114 19.54 -5.63 -6.29
N TRP A 115 18.22 -5.76 -6.13
CA TRP A 115 17.54 -7.04 -6.23
C TRP A 115 17.38 -7.50 -7.68
N GLY A 116 17.50 -8.81 -7.88
CA GLY A 116 17.23 -9.45 -9.17
C GLY A 116 15.78 -9.22 -9.63
N ARG A 117 15.56 -9.20 -10.94
CA ARG A 117 14.24 -8.95 -11.54
C ARG A 117 13.15 -9.88 -11.00
N ASP A 118 13.46 -11.18 -10.90
CA ASP A 118 12.48 -12.18 -10.44
C ASP A 118 12.14 -11.98 -8.96
N ALA A 119 13.12 -11.64 -8.12
CA ALA A 119 12.89 -11.32 -6.72
C ALA A 119 11.99 -10.09 -6.57
N ARG A 120 12.22 -9.03 -7.36
CA ARG A 120 11.37 -7.84 -7.37
C ARG A 120 9.95 -8.15 -7.84
N PHE A 121 9.81 -8.95 -8.90
CA PHE A 121 8.49 -9.41 -9.38
C PHE A 121 7.70 -10.13 -8.29
N GLN A 122 8.32 -11.10 -7.61
CA GLN A 122 7.68 -11.82 -6.50
C GLN A 122 7.34 -10.89 -5.35
N PHE A 123 8.27 -10.01 -4.97
CA PHE A 123 8.07 -9.04 -3.90
C PHE A 123 6.89 -8.09 -4.15
N TYR A 124 6.67 -7.65 -5.39
CA TYR A 124 5.48 -6.86 -5.73
C TYR A 124 4.20 -7.68 -5.67
N GLY A 125 4.24 -8.94 -6.11
CA GLY A 125 3.10 -9.87 -6.02
C GLY A 125 2.68 -10.14 -4.59
N GLU A 126 3.63 -10.45 -3.70
CA GLU A 126 3.39 -10.68 -2.27
C GLU A 126 2.73 -9.47 -1.60
N GLN A 127 3.26 -8.27 -1.82
CA GLN A 127 2.65 -7.04 -1.28
C GLN A 127 1.22 -6.84 -1.78
N ALA A 128 0.96 -7.11 -3.07
CA ALA A 128 -0.38 -7.00 -3.63
C ALA A 128 -1.34 -8.02 -3.00
N VAL A 129 -0.89 -9.26 -2.76
CA VAL A 129 -1.68 -10.28 -2.05
C VAL A 129 -1.99 -9.82 -0.63
N TYR A 130 -0.99 -9.43 0.15
CA TYR A 130 -1.18 -8.96 1.52
C TYR A 130 -2.13 -7.76 1.59
N LEU A 131 -2.00 -6.81 0.67
CA LEU A 131 -2.92 -5.67 0.60
C LEU A 131 -4.34 -6.12 0.20
N SER A 132 -4.48 -7.07 -0.71
CA SER A 132 -5.80 -7.58 -1.16
C SER A 132 -6.52 -8.38 -0.08
N ASP A 133 -5.78 -9.09 0.76
CA ASP A 133 -6.30 -9.79 1.94
C ASP A 133 -6.67 -8.83 3.08
N THR A 134 -6.30 -7.55 2.95
CA THR A 134 -6.68 -6.47 3.87
C THR A 134 -7.78 -5.59 3.28
N TRP A 135 -8.52 -4.90 4.15
CA TRP A 135 -9.61 -4.01 3.76
C TRP A 135 -9.11 -2.65 3.22
N VAL A 136 -8.17 -2.62 2.28
CA VAL A 136 -7.87 -1.40 1.50
C VAL A 136 -8.89 -1.24 0.38
N ASP A 137 -9.13 0.00 -0.05
CA ASP A 137 -10.11 0.31 -1.09
C ASP A 137 -9.49 0.21 -2.49
N LEU A 138 -8.19 0.45 -2.63
CA LEU A 138 -7.42 0.31 -3.88
C LEU A 138 -5.94 0.08 -3.60
N ILE A 139 -5.19 -0.41 -4.61
CA ILE A 139 -3.73 -0.47 -4.59
C ILE A 139 -3.15 0.77 -5.29
N TRP A 140 -2.13 1.37 -4.69
CA TRP A 140 -1.47 2.59 -5.15
C TRP A 140 0.03 2.35 -5.36
N LEU A 141 0.43 2.30 -6.62
CA LEU A 141 1.83 2.19 -7.03
C LEU A 141 2.45 3.58 -7.08
N GLU A 142 3.53 3.83 -6.33
CA GLU A 142 4.22 5.12 -6.36
C GLU A 142 5.75 5.02 -6.27
N GLN A 143 6.41 6.14 -6.54
CA GLN A 143 7.88 6.27 -6.48
C GLN A 143 8.62 5.32 -7.43
N PHE A 144 8.00 5.00 -8.58
CA PHE A 144 8.67 4.34 -9.69
C PHE A 144 9.30 5.39 -10.61
N SER A 145 10.63 5.40 -10.67
CA SER A 145 11.41 6.26 -11.57
C SER A 145 11.53 5.67 -12.98
N GLU A 146 11.35 4.36 -13.14
CA GLU A 146 11.46 3.66 -14.41
C GLU A 146 10.13 3.01 -14.81
N TYR A 147 9.70 3.24 -16.05
CA TYR A 147 8.47 2.67 -16.59
C TYR A 147 8.49 1.14 -16.62
N GLU A 148 9.63 0.54 -16.95
CA GLU A 148 9.78 -0.92 -16.98
C GLU A 148 9.61 -1.55 -15.59
N GLU A 149 9.98 -0.83 -14.54
CA GLU A 149 9.80 -1.27 -13.16
C GLU A 149 8.35 -1.13 -12.70
N LEU A 150 7.67 -0.04 -13.07
CA LEU A 150 6.24 0.11 -12.81
C LEU A 150 5.43 -1.01 -13.48
N LYS A 151 5.76 -1.36 -14.74
CA LYS A 151 5.15 -2.52 -15.40
C LYS A 151 5.46 -3.83 -14.69
N LEU A 152 6.67 -3.98 -14.14
CA LEU A 152 7.04 -5.17 -13.39
C LEU A 152 6.17 -5.32 -12.14
N ALA A 153 5.99 -4.23 -11.40
CA ALA A 153 5.12 -4.18 -10.22
C ALA A 153 3.66 -4.47 -10.54
N LEU A 154 3.13 -3.86 -11.62
CA LEU A 154 1.76 -4.12 -12.08
C LEU A 154 1.53 -5.60 -12.39
N ARG A 155 2.41 -6.21 -13.20
CA ARG A 155 2.29 -7.62 -13.58
C ARG A 155 2.52 -8.57 -12.41
N GLY A 156 3.40 -8.22 -11.48
CA GLY A 156 3.60 -8.97 -10.23
C GLY A 156 2.33 -8.98 -9.39
N GLY A 157 1.69 -7.81 -9.23
CA GLY A 157 0.43 -7.69 -8.51
C GLY A 157 -0.72 -8.48 -9.15
N GLU A 158 -0.86 -8.42 -10.47
CA GLU A 158 -1.86 -9.21 -11.22
C GLU A 158 -1.64 -10.73 -11.04
N ALA A 159 -0.40 -11.20 -11.08
CA ALA A 159 -0.08 -12.62 -10.91
C ALA A 159 -0.38 -13.10 -9.49
N GLY A 160 0.03 -12.35 -8.46
CA GLY A 160 -0.21 -12.72 -7.06
C GLY A 160 -1.70 -12.85 -6.72
N GLN A 161 -2.53 -11.95 -7.24
CA GLN A 161 -3.99 -12.01 -7.03
C GLN A 161 -4.68 -13.20 -7.71
N CYS A 162 -4.15 -13.66 -8.85
CA CYS A 162 -4.67 -14.86 -9.52
C CYS A 162 -4.42 -16.14 -8.70
N ASP A 163 -3.30 -16.19 -7.98
CA ASP A 163 -2.90 -17.35 -7.18
C ASP A 163 -3.63 -17.40 -5.83
N SER A 164 -3.93 -16.26 -5.21
CA SER A 164 -4.68 -16.20 -3.94
C SER A 164 -6.18 -16.52 -4.09
N ASN A 165 -6.77 -16.24 -5.26
CA ASN A 165 -8.19 -16.48 -5.55
C ASN A 165 -8.53 -17.89 -6.05
N GLY A 166 -7.64 -18.87 -5.90
CA GLY A 166 -7.99 -20.29 -6.05
C GLY A 166 -8.75 -20.62 -7.35
N GLY A 167 -8.24 -20.18 -8.49
CA GLY A 167 -8.63 -20.70 -9.80
C GLY A 167 -9.36 -19.72 -10.73
N ALA A 168 -8.60 -19.08 -11.62
CA ALA A 168 -9.05 -18.83 -12.99
C ALA A 168 -7.83 -18.61 -13.90
N SER A 169 -7.49 -19.65 -14.67
CA SER A 169 -6.68 -19.49 -15.87
C SER A 169 -7.40 -18.55 -16.84
N LEU A 170 -6.76 -17.43 -17.18
CA LEU A 170 -7.06 -16.67 -18.39
C LEU A 170 -5.80 -16.68 -19.27
N THR A 171 -5.57 -17.84 -19.90
CA THR A 171 -4.83 -17.89 -21.16
C THR A 171 -5.58 -17.01 -22.17
N GLN A 172 -5.06 -15.82 -22.48
CA GLN A 172 -5.47 -15.08 -23.67
C GLN A 172 -5.15 -15.94 -24.90
N LYS A 173 -6.14 -16.65 -25.42
CA LYS A 173 -6.12 -17.08 -26.83
C LYS A 173 -6.39 -15.85 -27.69
N ARG A 174 -5.52 -15.68 -28.68
CA ARG A 174 -5.60 -14.68 -29.75
C ARG A 174 -6.99 -14.62 -30.39
#